data_AF-A0A4U9V244-F1
#
_entry.id   AF-A0A4U9V244-F1
#
_cell.length_a   1.000
_cell.length_b   1.000
_cell.length_c   1.000
_cell.angle_alpha   90.00
_cell.angle_beta   90.00
_cell.angle_gamma   90.00
#
_symmetry.space_group_name_H-M   'P 1'
#
loop_
_entity.id
_entity.type
_entity.pdbx_description
1 polymer ?
#
loop_
_entity_poly.entity_id
_entity_poly.type
_entity_poly.pdbx_seq_one_letter_code
_entity_poly.pdbx_strand_id
1 'polypeptide(L)'
;MMPPPIWYKQNLMDMVVAEGVQTRYFTLQKTIDVIHKAADRQKIFLVCKTPQDVLTLVQGGVPITFVNVGNMHFAAGKRQIHKTVSVDDDDIAAFRELAALGVACEVRRVPDEAGEAIGKLLA
;
A
#
# COMPACT_ATOMS: atom_id res chain seq x y z
N MET A 1 2.08 -19.48 -20.29
CA MET A 1 1.75 -20.04 -18.96
C MET A 1 0.56 -19.26 -18.43
N MET A 2 -0.56 -19.91 -18.06
CA MET A 2 -1.69 -19.19 -17.47
C MET A 2 -1.32 -18.69 -16.05
N PRO A 3 -1.74 -17.48 -15.66
CA PRO A 3 -1.52 -17.00 -14.31
C PRO A 3 -2.28 -17.88 -13.30
N PRO A 4 -1.74 -18.08 -12.09
CA PRO A 4 -2.40 -18.88 -11.07
C PRO A 4 -3.74 -18.22 -10.66
N PRO A 5 -4.74 -19.04 -10.27
CA PRO A 5 -6.04 -18.54 -9.85
C PRO A 5 -5.95 -17.71 -8.56
N ILE A 6 -6.93 -16.83 -8.34
CA ILE A 6 -6.93 -15.88 -7.21
C ILE A 6 -6.83 -16.60 -5.86
N TRP A 7 -7.57 -17.71 -5.68
CA TRP A 7 -7.56 -18.48 -4.43
C TRP A 7 -6.15 -19.00 -4.07
N TYR A 8 -5.31 -19.29 -5.07
CA TYR A 8 -3.96 -19.81 -4.83
C TYR A 8 -3.07 -18.75 -4.17
N LYS A 9 -3.15 -17.50 -4.65
CA LYS A 9 -2.42 -16.37 -4.05
C LYS A 9 -2.90 -16.08 -2.64
N GLN A 10 -4.21 -16.19 -2.40
CA GLN A 10 -4.80 -15.98 -1.07
C GLN A 10 -4.30 -17.03 -0.07
N ASN A 11 -4.31 -18.30 -0.45
CA ASN A 11 -3.80 -19.38 0.40
C ASN A 11 -2.32 -19.19 0.77
N LEU A 12 -1.49 -18.75 -0.18
CA LEU A 12 -0.08 -18.45 0.11
C LEU A 12 0.08 -17.29 1.10
N MET A 13 -0.78 -16.27 1.01
CA MET A 13 -0.76 -15.14 1.94
C MET A 13 -1.24 -15.56 3.34
N ASP A 14 -2.23 -16.45 3.43
CA ASP A 14 -2.70 -16.97 4.72
C ASP A 14 -1.61 -17.78 5.44
N MET A 15 -0.72 -18.46 4.71
CA MET A 15 0.39 -19.24 5.29
C MET A 15 1.51 -18.38 5.92
N VAL A 16 1.62 -17.10 5.57
CA VAL A 16 2.69 -16.22 6.07
C VAL A 16 2.22 -15.28 7.19
N VAL A 17 0.92 -15.23 7.44
CA VAL A 17 0.33 -14.34 8.44
C VAL A 17 0.42 -14.97 9.82
N ALA A 18 0.76 -14.15 10.82
CA ALA A 18 0.91 -14.60 12.20
C ALA A 18 -0.39 -15.22 12.75
N GLU A 19 -0.23 -16.21 13.63
CA GLU A 19 -1.36 -16.87 14.29
C GLU A 19 -2.22 -15.85 15.06
N GLY A 20 -3.55 -16.00 14.96
CA GLY A 20 -4.51 -15.09 15.59
C GLY A 20 -4.84 -13.82 14.80
N VAL A 21 -4.15 -13.55 13.68
CA VAL A 21 -4.49 -12.44 12.77
C VAL A 21 -5.43 -12.92 11.68
N GLN A 22 -6.55 -12.21 11.47
CA GLN A 22 -7.50 -12.52 10.41
C GLN A 22 -7.13 -11.80 9.11
N THR A 23 -7.11 -12.52 8.00
CA THR A 23 -6.88 -11.98 6.64
C THR A 23 -8.20 -11.75 5.91
N ARG A 24 -8.25 -10.69 5.09
CA ARG A 24 -9.35 -10.42 4.15
C ARG A 24 -8.77 -9.91 2.84
N TYR A 25 -9.30 -10.41 1.72
CA TYR A 25 -8.87 -10.01 0.38
C TYR A 25 -10.03 -9.31 -0.32
N PHE A 26 -10.00 -7.98 -0.33
CA PHE A 26 -11.07 -7.15 -0.88
C PHE A 26 -10.62 -6.40 -2.13
N THR A 27 -11.59 -6.12 -3.00
CA THR A 27 -11.41 -5.10 -4.04
C THR A 27 -11.37 -3.72 -3.40
N LEU A 28 -10.86 -2.72 -4.12
CA LEU A 28 -10.83 -1.33 -3.63
C LEU A 28 -12.23 -0.83 -3.26
N GLN A 29 -13.21 -1.04 -4.15
CA GLN A 29 -14.60 -0.66 -3.90
C GLN A 29 -15.17 -1.36 -2.66
N LYS A 30 -14.92 -2.66 -2.51
CA LYS A 30 -15.42 -3.40 -1.35
C LYS A 30 -14.84 -2.84 -0.06
N THR A 31 -13.56 -2.48 -0.04
CA THR A 31 -12.91 -1.84 1.11
C THR A 31 -13.56 -0.51 1.43
N ILE A 32 -13.77 0.36 0.42
CA ILE A 32 -14.47 1.65 0.58
C ILE A 32 -15.85 1.45 1.23
N ASP A 33 -16.64 0.50 0.74
CA ASP A 33 -18.03 0.28 1.21
C ASP A 33 -18.14 -0.25 2.65
N VAL A 34 -17.08 -0.89 3.17
CA VAL A 34 -17.15 -1.65 4.43
C VAL A 34 -16.21 -1.17 5.52
N ILE A 35 -15.19 -0.37 5.21
CA ILE A 35 -14.17 0.00 6.20
C ILE A 35 -14.78 0.69 7.43
N HIS A 36 -15.80 1.53 7.21
CA HIS A 36 -16.51 2.25 8.28
C HIS A 36 -17.41 1.36 9.15
N LYS A 37 -17.57 0.08 8.80
CA LYS A 37 -18.32 -0.92 9.59
C LYS A 37 -17.43 -1.71 10.54
N ALA A 38 -16.11 -1.47 10.51
CA ALA A 38 -15.20 -2.11 11.43
C ALA A 38 -15.49 -1.67 12.87
N ALA A 39 -15.48 -2.62 13.80
CA ALA A 39 -15.61 -2.32 15.23
C ALA A 39 -14.31 -1.70 15.76
N ASP A 40 -14.40 -0.80 16.75
CA ASP A 40 -13.25 -0.07 17.33
C ASP A 40 -12.10 -0.97 17.83
N ARG A 41 -12.44 -2.20 18.24
CA ARG A 41 -11.47 -3.22 18.66
C ARG A 41 -10.65 -3.82 17.52
N GLN A 42 -11.09 -3.67 16.27
CA GLN A 42 -10.38 -4.19 15.10
C GLN A 42 -9.23 -3.25 14.75
N LYS A 43 -8.00 -3.72 14.94
CA LYS A 43 -6.80 -3.05 14.42
C LYS A 43 -6.55 -3.58 13.02
N ILE A 44 -6.65 -2.70 12.02
CA ILE A 44 -6.59 -3.06 10.61
C ILE A 44 -5.23 -2.68 10.05
N PHE A 45 -4.58 -3.63 9.38
CA PHE A 45 -3.39 -3.41 8.59
C PHE A 45 -3.75 -3.56 7.11
N LEU A 46 -3.65 -2.48 6.34
CA LEU A 46 -3.96 -2.48 4.91
C LEU A 46 -2.67 -2.64 4.10
N VAL A 47 -2.62 -3.64 3.23
CA VAL A 47 -1.55 -3.83 2.25
C VAL A 47 -2.10 -3.56 0.86
N CYS A 48 -1.61 -2.51 0.23
CA CYS A 48 -1.97 -2.14 -1.15
C CYS A 48 -0.82 -2.47 -2.09
N LYS A 49 -1.12 -2.71 -3.36
CA LYS A 49 -0.09 -3.09 -4.34
C LYS A 49 0.67 -1.89 -4.88
N THR A 50 -0.02 -0.75 -5.06
CA THR A 50 0.56 0.46 -5.68
C THR A 50 0.05 1.72 -4.99
N PRO A 51 0.73 2.89 -5.14
CA PRO A 51 0.23 4.15 -4.59
C PRO A 51 -1.10 4.61 -5.21
N GLN A 52 -1.40 4.24 -6.46
CA GLN A 52 -2.68 4.53 -7.12
C GLN A 52 -3.85 3.81 -6.44
N ASP A 53 -3.64 2.57 -5.98
CA ASP A 53 -4.64 1.85 -5.19
C ASP A 53 -4.93 2.61 -3.88
N VAL A 54 -3.89 3.08 -3.20
CA VAL A 54 -4.02 3.87 -1.96
C VAL A 54 -4.76 5.18 -2.21
N LEU A 55 -4.38 5.90 -3.28
CA LEU A 55 -5.04 7.13 -3.69
C LEU A 55 -6.53 6.92 -3.95
N THR A 56 -6.89 5.84 -4.65
CA THR A 56 -8.28 5.46 -4.90
C THR A 56 -9.04 5.24 -3.58
N LEU A 57 -8.42 4.57 -2.60
CA LEU A 57 -9.04 4.35 -1.29
C LEU A 57 -9.23 5.67 -0.52
N VAL A 58 -8.21 6.54 -0.51
CA VAL A 58 -8.29 7.85 0.15
C VAL A 58 -9.38 8.73 -0.48
N GLN A 59 -9.42 8.82 -1.81
CA GLN A 59 -10.47 9.54 -2.54
C GLN A 59 -11.86 8.94 -2.31
N GLY A 60 -11.94 7.62 -2.09
CA GLY A 60 -13.14 6.91 -1.69
C GLY A 60 -13.56 7.09 -0.23
N GLY A 61 -12.83 7.89 0.57
CA GLY A 61 -13.17 8.19 1.96
C GLY A 61 -12.59 7.22 3.00
N VAL A 62 -11.73 6.29 2.61
CA VAL A 62 -11.02 5.42 3.56
C VAL A 62 -10.06 6.30 4.39
N PRO A 63 -10.11 6.24 5.74
CA PRO A 63 -9.39 7.17 6.61
C PRO A 63 -7.90 6.81 6.76
N ILE A 64 -7.13 6.92 5.68
CA ILE A 64 -5.68 6.68 5.64
C ILE A 64 -4.97 8.02 5.77
N THR A 65 -4.19 8.20 6.84
CA THR A 65 -3.42 9.44 7.08
C THR A 65 -1.92 9.25 6.88
N PHE A 66 -1.47 8.00 6.79
CA PHE A 66 -0.06 7.65 6.69
C PHE A 66 0.13 6.37 5.86
N VAL A 67 1.15 6.36 5.02
CA VAL A 67 1.51 5.25 4.13
C VAL A 67 2.98 4.91 4.31
N ASN A 68 3.22 3.65 4.68
CA ASN A 68 4.55 3.04 4.67
C ASN A 68 4.79 2.34 3.32
N VAL A 69 5.78 2.80 2.57
CA VAL A 69 6.22 2.18 1.32
C VAL A 69 7.39 1.24 1.61
N GLY A 70 7.10 -0.06 1.67
CA GLY A 70 8.13 -1.07 1.93
C GLY A 70 8.93 -1.42 0.68
N ASN A 71 8.25 -1.82 -0.39
CA ASN A 71 8.87 -2.33 -1.59
C ASN A 71 8.06 -2.00 -2.84
N MET A 72 8.71 -1.37 -3.82
CA MET A 72 8.23 -1.18 -5.17
C MET A 72 9.37 -1.54 -6.12
N HIS A 73 9.33 -2.77 -6.65
CA HIS A 73 10.41 -3.32 -7.45
C HIS A 73 10.64 -2.55 -8.76
N PHE A 74 11.89 -2.56 -9.23
CA PHE A 74 12.25 -2.07 -10.54
C PHE A 74 11.49 -2.83 -11.64
N ALA A 75 11.02 -2.08 -12.63
CA ALA A 75 10.46 -2.57 -13.87
C ALA A 75 10.92 -1.63 -15.01
N ALA A 76 10.88 -2.10 -16.25
CA ALA A 76 11.21 -1.25 -17.40
C ALA A 76 10.35 0.03 -17.38
N GLY A 77 11.00 1.20 -17.47
CA GLY A 77 10.35 2.51 -17.39
C GLY A 77 10.34 3.14 -15.99
N LYS A 78 10.69 2.40 -14.93
CA LYS A 78 10.81 2.96 -13.57
C LYS A 78 12.21 3.49 -13.29
N ARG A 79 12.30 4.58 -12.52
CA ARG A 79 13.54 5.13 -11.97
C ARG A 79 13.67 4.77 -10.49
N GLN A 80 14.86 4.35 -10.08
CA GLN A 80 15.12 4.00 -8.68
C GLN A 80 15.31 5.27 -7.85
N ILE A 81 14.54 5.39 -6.76
CA ILE A 81 14.61 6.53 -5.82
C ILE A 81 15.08 6.11 -4.43
N HIS A 82 14.98 4.81 -4.11
CA HIS A 82 15.50 4.22 -2.87
C HIS A 82 15.92 2.76 -3.11
N LYS A 83 16.67 2.15 -2.18
CA LYS A 83 17.17 0.76 -2.28
C LYS A 83 16.09 -0.26 -2.66
N THR A 84 14.86 -0.07 -2.19
CA THR A 84 13.71 -0.96 -2.41
C THR A 84 12.57 -0.32 -3.20
N VAL A 85 12.73 0.91 -3.69
CA VAL A 85 11.64 1.66 -4.32
C VAL A 85 12.10 2.24 -5.65
N SER A 86 11.44 1.79 -6.71
CA SER A 86 11.50 2.37 -8.05
C SER A 86 10.11 2.82 -8.46
N VAL A 87 10.03 3.98 -9.10
CA VAL A 87 8.79 4.66 -9.44
C VAL A 87 8.79 5.07 -10.92
N ASP A 88 7.62 5.11 -11.53
CA ASP A 88 7.39 5.83 -12.80
C ASP A 88 6.67 7.16 -12.51
N ASP A 89 6.34 7.91 -13.58
CA ASP A 89 5.68 9.21 -13.45
C ASP A 89 4.26 9.10 -12.87
N ASP A 90 3.55 7.99 -13.09
CA ASP A 90 2.22 7.75 -12.52
C ASP A 90 2.30 7.50 -11.01
N ASP A 91 3.29 6.72 -10.56
CA ASP A 91 3.56 6.53 -9.13
C ASP A 91 3.87 7.87 -8.45
N ILE A 92 4.66 8.72 -9.10
CA ILE A 92 5.03 10.04 -8.59
C ILE A 92 3.82 10.95 -8.50
N ALA A 93 2.97 10.98 -9.54
CA ALA A 93 1.73 11.73 -9.53
C ALA A 93 0.84 11.30 -8.35
N ALA A 94 0.70 9.98 -8.15
CA ALA A 94 -0.07 9.45 -7.03
C ALA A 94 0.49 9.86 -5.66
N PHE A 95 1.82 9.79 -5.45
CA PHE A 95 2.42 10.26 -4.20
C PHE A 95 2.24 11.77 -3.96
N ARG A 96 2.28 12.58 -5.02
CA ARG A 96 2.03 14.03 -4.93
C ARG A 96 0.58 14.33 -4.57
N GLU A 97 -0.38 13.63 -5.17
CA GLU A 97 -1.80 13.78 -4.81
C GLU A 97 -2.09 13.32 -3.39
N LEU A 98 -1.53 12.18 -2.97
CA LEU A 98 -1.62 11.72 -1.57
C LEU A 98 -1.10 12.78 -0.59
N ALA A 99 0.06 13.38 -0.88
CA ALA A 99 0.60 14.46 -0.06
C ALA A 99 -0.32 15.70 -0.04
N ALA A 100 -0.91 16.07 -1.17
CA ALA A 100 -1.87 17.18 -1.27
C ALA A 100 -3.17 16.92 -0.47
N LEU A 101 -3.57 15.65 -0.34
CA LEU A 101 -4.68 15.19 0.50
C LEU A 101 -4.29 15.05 1.99
N GLY A 102 -3.05 15.43 2.36
CA GLY A 102 -2.57 15.38 3.73
C GLY A 102 -2.11 14.00 4.20
N VAL A 103 -1.90 13.05 3.28
CA VAL A 103 -1.40 11.71 3.58
C VAL A 103 0.13 11.72 3.60
N ALA A 104 0.72 11.44 4.76
CA ALA A 104 2.17 11.34 4.88
C ALA A 104 2.68 10.01 4.30
N CYS A 105 3.64 10.08 3.38
CA CYS A 105 4.22 8.90 2.74
C CYS A 105 5.72 8.81 3.04
N GLU A 106 6.18 7.65 3.52
CA GLU A 106 7.59 7.39 3.77
C GLU A 106 8.02 6.04 3.21
N VAL A 107 9.32 5.92 2.93
CA VAL A 107 9.97 4.65 2.62
C VAL A 107 10.58 4.11 3.92
N ARG A 108 10.18 2.90 4.30
CA ARG A 108 10.77 2.15 5.42
C ARG A 108 10.57 0.66 5.17
N ARG A 109 11.66 -0.10 5.15
CA ARG A 109 11.63 -1.53 4.78
C ARG A 109 11.33 -2.42 5.98
N VAL A 110 11.95 -2.12 7.12
CA VAL A 110 11.79 -2.88 8.37
C VAL A 110 11.49 -1.94 9.53
N PRO A 111 10.83 -2.42 10.60
CA PRO A 111 10.41 -1.55 11.71
C PRO A 111 11.55 -0.77 12.38
N ASP A 112 12.75 -1.34 12.42
CA ASP A 112 13.93 -0.76 13.10
C ASP A 112 14.65 0.32 12.28
N GLU A 113 14.32 0.49 10.99
CA GLU A 113 14.89 1.54 10.15
C GLU A 113 14.18 2.87 10.37
N ALA A 114 14.93 3.97 10.24
CA ALA A 114 14.34 5.30 10.16
C ALA A 114 13.61 5.46 8.82
N GLY A 115 12.36 5.92 8.87
CA GLY A 115 11.58 6.23 7.68
C GLY A 115 12.12 7.46 6.96
N GLU A 116 12.17 7.40 5.63
CA GLU A 116 12.55 8.54 4.78
C GLU A 116 11.34 9.07 4.02
N ALA A 117 11.03 10.35 4.19
CA ALA A 117 9.87 10.97 3.55
C ALA A 117 9.97 10.92 2.02
N ILE A 118 8.95 10.38 1.35
CA ILE A 118 8.94 10.23 -0.11
C ILE A 118 9.11 11.57 -0.83
N GLY A 119 8.54 12.65 -0.29
CA GLY A 119 8.70 13.99 -0.88
C GLY A 119 10.17 14.43 -1.03
N LYS A 120 11.07 13.98 -0.16
CA LYS A 120 12.52 14.29 -0.26
C LYS A 120 13.21 13.48 -1.36
N LEU A 121 12.72 12.27 -1.62
CA LEU A 121 13.25 11.35 -2.62
C LEU A 121 12.77 11.66 -4.05
N LEU A 122 11.70 12.45 -4.18
CA LEU A 122 11.09 12.86 -5.45
C LEU A 122 11.49 14.27 -5.91
N ALA A 123 12.33 14.95 -5.14
CA ALA A 123 12.83 16.29 -5.41
C ALA A 123 13.81 16.33 -6.59
#